data_AF-K2RLS8-F1
#
_entry.id   AF-K2RLS8-F1
#
_cell.length_a   1.000
_cell.length_b   1.000
_cell.length_c   1.000
_cell.angle_alpha   90.00
_cell.angle_beta   90.00
_cell.angle_gamma   90.00
#
_symmetry.space_group_name_H-M   'P 1'
#
loop_
_entity.id
_entity.type
_entity.pdbx_description
1 polymer ?
#
loop_
_entity_poly.entity_id
_entity_poly.type
_entity_poly.pdbx_seq_one_letter_code
_entity_poly.pdbx_strand_id
1 'polypeptide(L)'
;MLSTEKVQAVPSTSFNALAPLPPPPRYLQHKRHPLEEQTVAEVDSWFLQHWPFASEKARKKFVAAGFSTVTCLYFPLAHETRIHSACRLLTILFLIDDILEDMNFADGKAYNDRLMPIMRGDVAPDKSIPSEWMMAEIWETMRQDDPVLADEILEPTFTFMRAQTDKTRMHITSLGQYLEYRERDVGRALLAALQRYTMNLRLSAADLASVREIEMNCSKHLSAMNDIHSFDKELRQARVGDPEGSFLCTGVKVVADESGLDYAASKRVLYLMCREWELVHVRLEQERRAAPGWSGEIERYIKGLEYQMGGNEYWSETTDRYQSRS
;
A
#
# COMPACT_ATOMS: atom_id res chain seq x y z
N MET A 1 -59.65 -37.31 23.25
CA MET A 1 -58.71 -36.57 24.13
C MET A 1 -57.32 -37.13 23.90
N LEU A 2 -56.49 -36.43 23.12
CA LEU A 2 -55.03 -36.52 23.18
C LEU A 2 -54.53 -35.09 23.01
N SER A 3 -53.91 -34.59 24.07
CA SER A 3 -53.48 -33.21 24.28
C SER A 3 -52.25 -32.89 23.44
N THR A 4 -52.34 -31.85 22.62
CA THR A 4 -51.20 -31.24 21.92
C THR A 4 -50.35 -30.46 22.92
N GLU A 5 -49.19 -31.00 23.29
CA GLU A 5 -48.15 -30.23 23.98
C GLU A 5 -47.53 -29.22 23.00
N LYS A 6 -47.76 -27.93 23.27
CA LYS A 6 -47.05 -26.84 22.60
C LYS A 6 -45.61 -26.83 23.09
N VAL A 7 -44.67 -27.12 22.21
CA VAL A 7 -43.24 -26.84 22.43
C VAL A 7 -43.10 -25.32 22.59
N GLN A 8 -42.81 -24.87 23.81
CA GLN A 8 -42.48 -23.47 24.09
C GLN A 8 -41.14 -23.14 23.41
N ALA A 9 -41.15 -22.12 22.56
CA ALA A 9 -39.92 -21.54 22.03
C ALA A 9 -39.06 -21.03 23.20
N VAL A 10 -37.81 -21.49 23.25
CA VAL A 10 -36.81 -20.99 24.19
C VAL A 10 -36.65 -19.48 23.92
N PRO A 11 -36.66 -18.62 24.96
CA PRO A 11 -36.49 -17.19 24.77
C PRO A 11 -35.13 -16.95 24.09
N SER A 12 -35.12 -16.19 23.00
CA SER A 12 -33.89 -15.69 22.41
C SER A 12 -33.22 -14.77 23.43
N THR A 13 -32.26 -15.30 24.18
CA THR A 13 -31.37 -14.49 24.99
C THR A 13 -30.64 -13.56 24.03
N SER A 14 -31.00 -12.28 24.08
CA SER A 14 -30.18 -11.18 23.58
C SER A 14 -28.79 -11.35 24.18
N PHE A 15 -27.87 -11.97 23.45
CA PHE A 15 -26.46 -11.89 23.77
C PHE A 15 -26.13 -10.41 23.74
N ASN A 16 -25.86 -9.82 24.92
CA ASN A 16 -25.21 -8.52 24.97
C ASN A 16 -23.95 -8.66 24.13
N ALA A 17 -23.90 -7.94 23.00
CA ALA A 17 -22.75 -7.96 22.12
C ALA A 17 -21.52 -7.62 22.98
N LEU A 18 -20.63 -8.60 23.16
CA LEU A 18 -19.36 -8.36 23.83
C LEU A 18 -18.64 -7.26 23.07
N ALA A 19 -18.06 -6.30 23.80
CA ALA A 19 -17.28 -5.24 23.18
C ALA A 19 -16.17 -5.87 22.31
N PRO A 20 -15.90 -5.32 21.11
CA PRO A 20 -14.79 -5.80 20.28
C PRO A 20 -13.48 -5.73 21.07
N LEU A 21 -12.62 -6.73 20.91
CA LEU A 21 -11.27 -6.68 21.47
C LEU A 21 -10.53 -5.46 20.89
N PRO A 22 -9.79 -4.69 21.72
CA PRO A 22 -8.97 -3.60 21.22
C PRO A 22 -7.88 -4.15 20.27
N PRO A 23 -7.34 -3.32 19.36
CA PRO A 23 -6.18 -3.71 18.57
C PRO A 23 -5.02 -4.13 19.47
N PRO A 24 -4.27 -5.19 19.11
CA PRO A 24 -3.11 -5.62 19.89
C PRO A 24 -2.03 -4.53 19.89
N PRO A 25 -1.24 -4.41 20.98
CA PRO A 25 -0.19 -3.39 21.08
C PRO A 25 0.81 -3.53 19.94
N ARG A 26 1.25 -2.40 19.38
CA ARG A 26 2.29 -2.36 18.34
C ARG A 26 3.67 -2.45 18.95
N TYR A 27 4.60 -3.11 18.26
CA TYR A 27 6.01 -3.18 18.64
C TYR A 27 6.86 -2.18 17.87
N LEU A 28 6.45 -1.84 16.65
CA LEU A 28 7.16 -0.92 15.78
C LEU A 28 6.73 0.54 16.00
N GLN A 29 7.67 1.45 15.91
CA GLN A 29 7.42 2.89 16.01
C GLN A 29 7.41 3.52 14.61
N HIS A 30 6.51 4.48 14.41
CA HIS A 30 6.55 5.32 13.22
C HIS A 30 7.42 6.55 13.48
N LYS A 31 7.91 7.15 12.40
CA LYS A 31 8.59 8.45 12.43
C LYS A 31 8.12 9.24 11.22
N ARG A 32 8.08 10.57 11.36
CA ARG A 32 7.75 11.50 10.27
C ARG A 32 9.02 12.13 9.72
N HIS A 33 9.07 12.33 8.40
CA HIS A 33 10.13 13.11 7.78
C HIS A 33 10.13 14.56 8.33
N PRO A 34 11.28 15.17 8.65
CA PRO A 34 11.32 16.51 9.24
C PRO A 34 10.68 17.62 8.38
N LEU A 35 10.69 17.45 7.06
CA LEU A 35 10.11 18.38 6.09
C LEU A 35 8.69 18.01 5.65
N GLU A 36 7.96 17.16 6.40
CA GLU A 36 6.62 16.70 6.02
C GLU A 36 5.70 17.87 5.64
N GLU A 37 5.54 18.86 6.51
CA GLU A 37 4.59 19.97 6.30
C GLU A 37 4.89 20.73 5.00
N GLN A 38 6.15 21.09 4.77
CA GLN A 38 6.58 21.78 3.55
C GLN A 38 6.37 20.91 2.31
N THR A 39 6.75 19.63 2.38
CA THR A 39 6.67 18.70 1.24
C THR A 39 5.23 18.42 0.86
N VAL A 40 4.33 18.24 1.84
CA VAL A 40 2.89 18.08 1.63
C VAL A 40 2.33 19.30 0.95
N ALA A 41 2.61 20.51 1.45
CA ALA A 41 2.10 21.74 0.85
C ALA A 41 2.55 21.92 -0.60
N GLU A 42 3.82 21.63 -0.90
CA GLU A 42 4.37 21.72 -2.26
C GLU A 42 3.70 20.72 -3.21
N VAL A 43 3.72 19.43 -2.85
CA VAL A 43 3.27 18.34 -3.72
C VAL A 43 1.76 18.42 -3.94
N ASP A 44 0.98 18.63 -2.87
CA ASP A 44 -0.47 18.74 -2.99
C ASP A 44 -0.85 19.95 -3.87
N SER A 45 -0.16 21.08 -3.74
CA SER A 45 -0.40 22.26 -4.59
C SER A 45 -0.13 21.96 -6.07
N TRP A 46 0.95 21.24 -6.37
CA TRP A 46 1.28 20.85 -7.74
C TRP A 46 0.19 19.95 -8.35
N PHE A 47 -0.27 18.91 -7.63
CA PHE A 47 -1.38 18.09 -8.12
C PHE A 47 -2.69 18.89 -8.23
N LEU A 48 -3.01 19.75 -7.26
CA LEU A 48 -4.22 20.59 -7.32
C LEU A 48 -4.23 21.57 -8.49
N GLN A 49 -3.06 21.96 -8.99
CA GLN A 49 -2.91 22.83 -10.15
C GLN A 49 -2.99 22.05 -11.48
N HIS A 50 -2.48 20.81 -11.51
CA HIS A 50 -2.20 20.11 -12.76
C HIS A 50 -3.06 18.87 -13.01
N TRP A 51 -3.49 18.17 -11.97
CA TRP A 51 -4.32 16.99 -12.09
C TRP A 51 -5.79 17.36 -12.38
N PRO A 52 -6.47 16.68 -13.32
CA PRO A 52 -7.82 17.04 -13.76
C PRO A 52 -8.88 16.48 -12.80
N PHE A 53 -8.93 16.98 -11.57
CA PHE A 53 -9.94 16.58 -10.60
C PHE A 53 -11.36 16.89 -11.11
N ALA A 54 -12.25 15.90 -11.06
CA ALA A 54 -13.61 16.02 -11.58
C ALA A 54 -14.49 17.07 -10.86
N SER A 55 -14.12 17.47 -9.63
CA SER A 55 -14.85 18.46 -8.86
C SER A 55 -14.05 19.00 -7.67
N GLU A 56 -14.51 20.09 -7.08
CA GLU A 56 -13.98 20.61 -5.81
C GLU A 56 -14.09 19.60 -4.66
N LYS A 57 -15.13 18.74 -4.67
CA LYS A 57 -15.25 17.63 -3.71
C LYS A 57 -14.10 16.62 -3.88
N ALA A 58 -13.74 16.29 -5.12
CA ALA A 58 -12.61 15.40 -5.41
C ALA A 58 -11.27 16.02 -4.97
N ARG A 59 -11.07 17.33 -5.16
CA ARG A 59 -9.90 18.07 -4.68
C ARG A 59 -9.77 18.01 -3.15
N LYS A 60 -10.88 18.22 -2.43
CA LYS A 60 -10.90 18.09 -0.96
C LYS A 60 -10.62 16.66 -0.50
N LYS A 61 -11.19 15.65 -1.18
CA LYS A 61 -10.91 14.24 -0.88
C LYS A 61 -9.44 13.89 -1.10
N PHE A 62 -8.82 14.44 -2.14
CA PHE A 62 -7.39 14.29 -2.42
C PHE A 62 -6.52 14.82 -1.28
N VAL A 63 -6.73 16.07 -0.86
CA VAL A 63 -5.99 16.66 0.27
C VAL A 63 -6.21 15.87 1.56
N ALA A 64 -7.46 15.49 1.84
CA ALA A 64 -7.81 14.73 3.04
C ALA A 64 -7.20 13.31 3.06
N ALA A 65 -6.87 12.73 1.90
CA ALA A 65 -6.20 11.43 1.84
C ALA A 65 -4.75 11.50 2.39
N GLY A 66 -4.07 12.65 2.28
CA GLY A 66 -2.72 12.84 2.81
C GLY A 66 -1.69 11.91 2.16
N PHE A 67 -1.65 11.84 0.82
CA PHE A 67 -0.72 10.95 0.09
C PHE A 67 0.76 11.32 0.32
N SER A 68 1.07 12.60 0.42
CA SER A 68 2.41 13.05 0.79
C SER A 68 2.74 12.71 2.24
N THR A 69 1.76 12.75 3.16
CA THR A 69 1.94 12.35 4.57
C THR A 69 2.32 10.88 4.70
N VAL A 70 1.64 9.95 4.02
CA VAL A 70 2.06 8.52 4.07
C VAL A 70 3.46 8.32 3.53
N THR A 71 3.84 9.06 2.48
CA THR A 71 5.19 8.97 1.92
C THR A 71 6.26 9.46 2.90
N CYS A 72 5.98 10.55 3.63
CA CYS A 72 6.86 11.04 4.69
C CYS A 72 6.92 10.13 5.93
N LEU A 73 5.90 9.30 6.15
CA LEU A 73 5.89 8.26 7.18
C LEU A 73 6.63 6.98 6.73
N TYR A 74 6.59 6.66 5.43
CA TYR A 74 7.36 5.56 4.83
C TYR A 74 8.84 5.85 4.77
N PHE A 75 9.23 7.08 4.42
CA PHE A 75 10.62 7.44 4.20
C PHE A 75 11.07 8.58 5.14
N PRO A 76 10.97 8.41 6.47
CA PRO A 76 11.34 9.46 7.42
C PRO A 76 12.86 9.71 7.49
N LEU A 77 13.65 8.83 6.85
CA LEU A 77 15.10 8.93 6.72
C LEU A 77 15.54 9.40 5.32
N ALA A 78 14.59 9.77 4.45
CA ALA A 78 14.91 10.31 3.14
C ALA A 78 15.83 11.54 3.23
N HIS A 79 16.63 11.75 2.19
CA HIS A 79 17.27 13.03 1.99
C HIS A 79 16.23 14.12 1.75
N GLU A 80 16.48 15.29 2.35
CA GLU A 80 15.63 16.48 2.24
C GLU A 80 15.35 16.88 0.78
N THR A 81 16.34 16.68 -0.10
CA THR A 81 16.22 16.99 -1.53
C THR A 81 15.54 15.91 -2.36
N ARG A 82 15.24 14.72 -1.80
CA ARG A 82 14.68 13.58 -2.55
C ARG A 82 13.27 13.18 -2.12
N ILE A 83 12.83 13.58 -0.92
CA ILE A 83 11.51 13.19 -0.40
C ILE A 83 10.36 13.66 -1.31
N HIS A 84 10.47 14.86 -1.89
CA HIS A 84 9.44 15.42 -2.76
C HIS A 84 9.20 14.54 -4.01
N SER A 85 10.25 13.96 -4.61
CA SER A 85 10.09 13.12 -5.80
C SER A 85 9.35 11.82 -5.47
N ALA A 86 9.65 11.23 -4.30
CA ALA A 86 8.91 10.08 -3.80
C ALA A 86 7.44 10.42 -3.51
N CYS A 87 7.17 11.57 -2.89
CA CYS A 87 5.80 12.03 -2.66
C CYS A 87 5.04 12.19 -3.97
N ARG A 88 5.66 12.78 -5.01
CA ARG A 88 5.02 12.92 -6.33
C ARG A 88 4.74 11.57 -6.98
N LEU A 89 5.71 10.65 -6.96
CA LEU A 89 5.56 9.31 -7.55
C LEU A 89 4.46 8.51 -6.84
N LEU A 90 4.45 8.42 -5.51
CA LEU A 90 3.41 7.67 -4.81
C LEU A 90 2.04 8.33 -4.96
N THR A 91 1.97 9.67 -4.97
CA THR A 91 0.71 10.39 -5.14
C THR A 91 0.08 10.12 -6.51
N ILE A 92 0.85 10.17 -7.60
CA ILE A 92 0.29 9.87 -8.94
C ILE A 92 -0.13 8.39 -9.04
N LEU A 93 0.60 7.47 -8.42
CA LEU A 93 0.23 6.05 -8.40
C LEU A 93 -1.06 5.79 -7.60
N PHE A 94 -1.29 6.48 -6.48
CA PHE A 94 -2.57 6.43 -5.77
C PHE A 94 -3.75 6.97 -6.59
N LEU A 95 -3.52 8.06 -7.35
CA LEU A 95 -4.55 8.62 -8.22
C LEU A 95 -4.89 7.69 -9.38
N ILE A 96 -3.89 7.01 -9.95
CA ILE A 96 -4.07 6.00 -11.00
C ILE A 96 -4.78 4.78 -10.43
N ASP A 97 -4.40 4.30 -9.24
CA ASP A 97 -5.05 3.18 -8.54
C ASP A 97 -6.56 3.41 -8.39
N ASP A 98 -6.99 4.61 -7.95
CA ASP A 98 -8.41 4.97 -7.88
C ASP A 98 -9.10 4.99 -9.26
N ILE A 99 -8.40 5.36 -10.34
CA ILE A 99 -8.96 5.35 -11.70
C ILE A 99 -9.16 3.91 -12.22
N LEU A 100 -8.23 3.00 -11.90
CA LEU A 100 -8.30 1.62 -12.34
C LEU A 100 -9.50 0.87 -11.73
N GLU A 101 -10.02 1.31 -10.58
CA GLU A 101 -11.23 0.75 -9.95
C GLU A 101 -12.50 0.94 -10.83
N ASP A 102 -12.48 1.89 -11.77
CA ASP A 102 -13.57 2.20 -12.69
C ASP A 102 -13.32 1.66 -14.12
N MET A 103 -12.27 0.85 -14.32
CA MET A 103 -11.90 0.24 -15.60
C MET A 103 -11.97 -1.28 -15.53
N ASN A 104 -12.37 -1.93 -16.63
CA ASN A 104 -12.15 -3.37 -16.77
C ASN A 104 -10.65 -3.68 -16.93
N PHE A 105 -10.26 -4.96 -16.84
CA PHE A 105 -8.84 -5.31 -16.90
C PHE A 105 -8.17 -4.95 -18.23
N ALA A 106 -8.90 -5.01 -19.35
CA ALA A 106 -8.33 -4.68 -20.65
C ALA A 106 -8.01 -3.19 -20.75
N ASP A 107 -8.94 -2.33 -20.33
CA ASP A 107 -8.80 -0.88 -20.35
C ASP A 107 -7.74 -0.42 -19.34
N GLY A 108 -7.77 -0.96 -18.11
CA GLY A 108 -6.76 -0.67 -17.08
C GLY A 108 -5.35 -1.09 -17.52
N LYS A 109 -5.23 -2.26 -18.17
CA LYS A 109 -3.94 -2.72 -18.72
C LYS A 109 -3.45 -1.79 -19.81
N ALA A 110 -4.32 -1.39 -20.74
CA ALA A 110 -3.97 -0.45 -21.81
C ALA A 110 -3.53 0.91 -21.24
N TYR A 111 -4.21 1.39 -20.20
CA TYR A 111 -3.85 2.62 -19.49
C TYR A 111 -2.44 2.54 -18.89
N ASN A 112 -2.16 1.47 -18.13
CA ASN A 112 -0.85 1.27 -17.51
C ASN A 112 0.27 1.06 -18.55
N ASP A 113 0.04 0.23 -19.56
CA ASP A 113 1.01 -0.02 -20.64
C ASP A 113 1.38 1.25 -21.41
N ARG A 114 0.43 2.19 -21.56
CA ARG A 114 0.67 3.49 -22.21
C ARG A 114 1.68 4.35 -21.44
N LEU A 115 1.66 4.27 -20.11
CA LEU A 115 2.53 5.06 -19.23
C LEU A 115 3.94 4.48 -19.11
N MET A 116 4.12 3.15 -19.16
CA MET A 116 5.44 2.52 -18.98
C MET A 116 6.56 3.06 -19.91
N PRO A 117 6.38 3.18 -21.24
CA PRO A 117 7.42 3.74 -22.10
C PRO A 117 7.65 5.24 -21.87
N ILE A 118 6.65 5.98 -21.37
CA ILE A 118 6.81 7.38 -20.98
C ILE A 118 7.69 7.47 -19.73
N MET A 119 7.47 6.60 -18.75
CA MET A 119 8.28 6.52 -17.53
C MET A 119 9.76 6.22 -17.84
N ARG A 120 10.03 5.36 -18.84
CA ARG A 120 11.39 5.10 -19.35
C ARG A 120 12.02 6.30 -20.06
N GLY A 121 11.20 7.22 -20.59
CA GLY A 121 11.64 8.29 -21.49
C GLY A 121 11.78 7.87 -22.95
N ASP A 122 11.30 6.68 -23.32
CA ASP A 122 11.34 6.15 -24.69
C ASP A 122 10.31 6.83 -25.60
N VAL A 123 9.21 7.31 -25.02
CA VAL A 123 8.08 7.92 -25.71
C VAL A 123 7.75 9.25 -25.06
N ALA A 124 7.63 10.31 -25.86
CA ALA A 124 7.19 11.60 -25.37
C ALA A 124 5.72 11.54 -24.88
N PRO A 125 5.39 12.23 -23.77
CA PRO A 125 4.02 12.32 -23.31
C PRO A 125 3.17 13.21 -24.22
N ASP A 126 1.88 12.92 -24.33
CA ASP A 126 0.92 13.88 -24.82
C ASP A 126 0.71 14.97 -23.75
N LYS A 127 1.10 16.20 -24.07
CA LYS A 127 0.99 17.35 -23.15
C LYS A 127 -0.45 17.76 -22.84
N SER A 128 -1.43 17.26 -23.59
CA SER A 128 -2.85 17.45 -23.30
C SER A 128 -3.41 16.44 -22.28
N ILE A 129 -2.66 15.38 -21.96
CA ILE A 129 -3.07 14.32 -21.02
C ILE A 129 -2.24 14.45 -19.74
N PRO A 130 -2.82 14.95 -18.62
CA PRO A 130 -2.09 15.19 -17.37
C PRO A 130 -1.33 13.99 -16.83
N SER A 131 -1.92 12.80 -16.81
CA SER A 131 -1.26 11.60 -16.31
C SER A 131 -0.01 11.23 -17.11
N GLU A 132 0.05 11.54 -18.41
CA GLU A 132 1.22 11.26 -19.23
C GLU A 132 2.36 12.24 -18.95
N TRP A 133 2.12 13.54 -19.07
CA TRP A 133 3.21 14.51 -18.93
C TRP A 133 3.67 14.67 -17.49
N MET A 134 2.76 14.57 -16.50
CA MET A 134 3.13 14.60 -15.09
C MET A 134 4.00 13.40 -14.74
N MET A 135 3.66 12.21 -15.26
CA MET A 135 4.48 11.02 -15.07
C MET A 135 5.87 11.19 -15.70
N ALA A 136 5.94 11.71 -16.93
CA ALA A 136 7.23 12.02 -17.58
C ALA A 136 8.09 12.96 -16.73
N GLU A 137 7.53 14.08 -16.27
CA GLU A 137 8.23 15.08 -15.47
C GLU A 137 8.76 14.52 -14.15
N ILE A 138 7.98 13.67 -13.48
CA ILE A 138 8.40 13.01 -12.23
C ILE A 138 9.65 12.16 -12.49
N TRP A 139 9.62 11.31 -13.53
CA TRP A 139 10.74 10.42 -13.84
C TRP A 139 11.96 11.15 -14.39
N GLU A 140 11.76 12.20 -15.19
CA GLU A 140 12.85 13.07 -15.63
C GLU A 140 13.53 13.76 -14.44
N THR A 141 12.75 14.29 -13.49
CA THR A 141 13.28 14.91 -12.27
C THR A 141 14.10 13.91 -11.45
N MET A 142 13.58 12.68 -11.26
CA MET A 142 14.29 11.64 -10.53
C MET A 142 15.62 11.25 -11.21
N ARG A 143 15.62 11.13 -12.54
CA ARG A 143 16.84 10.83 -13.31
C ARG A 143 17.85 11.99 -13.32
N GLN A 144 17.39 13.23 -13.23
CA GLN A 144 18.28 14.39 -13.10
C GLN A 144 19.01 14.38 -11.74
N ASP A 145 18.37 13.88 -10.69
CA ASP A 145 18.99 13.75 -9.36
C ASP A 145 19.91 12.51 -9.27
N ASP A 146 19.44 11.32 -9.67
CA ASP A 146 20.23 10.09 -9.64
C ASP A 146 19.75 9.08 -10.68
N PRO A 147 20.34 9.05 -11.89
CA PRO A 147 19.83 8.21 -12.97
C PRO A 147 19.90 6.72 -12.64
N VAL A 148 20.92 6.30 -11.89
CA VAL A 148 21.11 4.87 -11.54
C VAL A 148 20.02 4.41 -10.57
N LEU A 149 19.83 5.12 -9.46
CA LEU A 149 18.82 4.74 -8.46
C LEU A 149 17.39 5.00 -8.98
N ALA A 150 17.18 6.00 -9.83
CA ALA A 150 15.90 6.23 -10.47
C ALA A 150 15.54 5.05 -11.38
N ASP A 151 16.43 4.64 -12.28
CA ASP A 151 16.14 3.56 -13.23
C ASP A 151 15.93 2.20 -12.54
N GLU A 152 16.54 1.96 -11.38
CA GLU A 152 16.26 0.79 -10.53
C GLU A 152 14.81 0.69 -10.04
N ILE A 153 14.04 1.79 -10.04
CA ILE A 153 12.64 1.82 -9.58
C ILE A 153 11.67 1.46 -10.72
N LEU A 154 12.08 1.55 -11.99
CA LEU A 154 11.20 1.36 -13.15
C LEU A 154 10.55 -0.02 -13.18
N GLU A 155 11.33 -1.09 -13.22
CA GLU A 155 10.78 -2.46 -13.29
C GLU A 155 9.97 -2.86 -12.05
N PRO A 156 10.36 -2.50 -10.81
CA PRO A 156 9.48 -2.62 -9.66
C PRO A 156 8.14 -1.89 -9.81
N THR A 157 8.13 -0.69 -10.37
CA THR A 157 6.89 0.06 -10.64
C THR A 157 6.04 -0.62 -11.70
N PHE A 158 6.65 -1.12 -12.78
CA PHE A 158 5.92 -1.83 -13.83
C PHE A 158 5.34 -3.15 -13.34
N THR A 159 6.06 -3.85 -12.46
CA THR A 159 5.57 -5.07 -11.81
C THR A 159 4.31 -4.79 -11.00
N PHE A 160 4.33 -3.69 -10.22
CA PHE A 160 3.16 -3.21 -9.49
C PHE A 160 1.99 -2.86 -10.43
N MET A 161 2.23 -2.04 -11.46
CA MET A 161 1.19 -1.62 -12.41
C MET A 161 0.57 -2.79 -13.20
N ARG A 162 1.36 -3.83 -13.51
CA ARG A 162 0.85 -5.05 -14.16
C ARG A 162 0.01 -5.88 -13.19
N ALA A 163 0.39 -5.94 -11.91
CA ALA A 163 -0.35 -6.68 -10.89
C ALA A 163 -1.75 -6.11 -10.64
N GLN A 164 -1.92 -4.79 -10.70
CA GLN A 164 -3.22 -4.12 -10.51
C GLN A 164 -4.30 -4.59 -11.50
N THR A 165 -3.91 -5.11 -12.68
CA THR A 165 -4.82 -5.57 -13.75
C THR A 165 -4.70 -7.06 -14.04
N ASP A 166 -4.04 -7.81 -13.15
CA ASP A 166 -3.84 -9.25 -13.31
C ASP A 166 -5.14 -10.00 -12.98
N LYS A 167 -5.60 -10.80 -13.94
CA LYS A 167 -6.83 -11.61 -13.82
C LYS A 167 -6.77 -12.63 -12.68
N THR A 168 -5.58 -13.00 -12.22
CA THR A 168 -5.39 -13.91 -11.09
C THR A 168 -6.09 -13.41 -9.81
N ARG A 169 -6.27 -12.08 -9.67
CA ARG A 169 -7.05 -11.45 -8.59
C ARG A 169 -8.42 -12.09 -8.36
N MET A 170 -9.09 -12.52 -9.43
CA MET A 170 -10.45 -13.09 -9.35
C MET A 170 -10.48 -14.57 -8.96
N HIS A 171 -9.32 -15.21 -8.84
CA HIS A 171 -9.20 -16.66 -8.66
C HIS A 171 -8.45 -17.05 -7.37
N ILE A 172 -8.04 -16.06 -6.57
CA ILE A 172 -7.38 -16.30 -5.29
C ILE A 172 -8.41 -16.83 -4.29
N THR A 173 -8.08 -17.96 -3.67
CA THR A 173 -8.99 -18.66 -2.74
C THR A 173 -8.34 -19.01 -1.40
N SER A 174 -7.05 -18.70 -1.22
CA SER A 174 -6.32 -18.98 0.02
C SER A 174 -5.38 -17.86 0.40
N LEU A 175 -5.11 -17.73 1.70
CA LEU A 175 -4.23 -16.70 2.23
C LEU A 175 -2.79 -16.79 1.68
N GLY A 176 -2.30 -18.00 1.43
CA GLY A 176 -0.97 -18.21 0.83
C GLY A 176 -0.87 -17.61 -0.58
N GLN A 177 -1.81 -17.99 -1.46
CA GLN A 177 -1.90 -17.44 -2.82
C GLN A 177 -2.09 -15.92 -2.80
N TYR A 178 -2.91 -15.43 -1.86
CA TYR A 178 -3.16 -14.01 -1.69
C TYR A 178 -1.87 -13.25 -1.36
N LEU A 179 -1.10 -13.70 -0.37
CA LEU A 179 0.13 -13.00 0.05
C LEU A 179 1.21 -13.01 -1.04
N GLU A 180 1.32 -14.08 -1.82
CA GLU A 180 2.24 -14.14 -2.98
C GLU A 180 1.84 -13.16 -4.07
N TYR A 181 0.55 -13.10 -4.41
CA TYR A 181 0.03 -12.13 -5.36
C TYR A 181 0.22 -10.69 -4.86
N ARG A 182 -0.16 -10.44 -3.61
CA ARG A 182 -0.24 -9.11 -3.00
C ARG A 182 1.13 -8.48 -2.80
N GLU A 183 2.22 -9.25 -2.75
CA GLU A 183 3.58 -8.71 -2.76
C GLU A 183 3.83 -7.76 -3.95
N ARG A 184 3.36 -8.14 -5.14
CA ARG A 184 3.50 -7.34 -6.35
C ARG A 184 2.51 -6.19 -6.36
N ASP A 185 1.27 -6.47 -5.98
CA ASP A 185 0.15 -5.53 -6.04
C ASP A 185 0.18 -4.44 -4.94
N VAL A 186 0.76 -4.72 -3.78
CA VAL A 186 1.03 -3.69 -2.75
C VAL A 186 2.23 -2.82 -3.13
N GLY A 187 2.99 -3.21 -4.17
CA GLY A 187 4.15 -2.47 -4.64
C GLY A 187 5.35 -2.54 -3.69
N ARG A 188 5.55 -3.64 -2.94
CA ARG A 188 6.69 -3.76 -2.02
C ARG A 188 8.03 -3.53 -2.71
N ALA A 189 8.21 -4.13 -3.89
CA ALA A 189 9.44 -3.96 -4.69
C ALA A 189 9.70 -2.49 -5.04
N LEU A 190 8.63 -1.77 -5.42
CA LEU A 190 8.66 -0.34 -5.69
C LEU A 190 9.04 0.44 -4.43
N LEU A 191 8.36 0.21 -3.30
CA LEU A 191 8.60 0.95 -2.06
C LEU A 191 10.05 0.79 -1.57
N ALA A 192 10.63 -0.40 -1.69
CA ALA A 192 12.00 -0.60 -1.24
C ALA A 192 13.05 -0.04 -2.21
N ALA A 193 12.81 -0.06 -3.52
CA ALA A 193 13.65 0.64 -4.48
C ALA A 193 13.57 2.17 -4.27
N LEU A 194 12.37 2.70 -4.04
CA LEU A 194 12.15 4.11 -3.74
C LEU A 194 12.77 4.54 -2.40
N GLN A 195 12.76 3.67 -1.39
CA GLN A 195 13.51 3.88 -0.15
C GLN A 195 15.01 4.02 -0.43
N ARG A 196 15.60 3.14 -1.24
CA ARG A 196 17.02 3.25 -1.59
C ARG A 196 17.33 4.55 -2.31
N TYR A 197 16.51 4.94 -3.27
CA TYR A 197 16.64 6.23 -3.95
C TYR A 197 16.58 7.40 -2.97
N THR A 198 15.52 7.50 -2.16
CA THR A 198 15.33 8.62 -1.24
C THR A 198 16.42 8.73 -0.19
N MET A 199 16.95 7.60 0.29
CA MET A 199 18.03 7.53 1.29
C MET A 199 19.44 7.49 0.68
N ASN A 200 19.56 7.52 -0.65
CA ASN A 200 20.82 7.37 -1.38
C ASN A 200 21.62 6.11 -1.00
N LEU A 201 20.93 4.97 -0.82
CA LEU A 201 21.54 3.69 -0.45
C LEU A 201 21.85 2.85 -1.70
N ARG A 202 23.12 2.55 -1.93
CA ARG A 202 23.57 1.66 -3.02
C ARG A 202 23.95 0.30 -2.45
N LEU A 203 22.96 -0.58 -2.35
CA LEU A 203 23.15 -1.95 -1.88
C LEU A 203 23.55 -2.86 -3.05
N SER A 204 24.52 -3.75 -2.84
CA SER A 204 24.89 -4.74 -3.85
C SER A 204 23.78 -5.79 -4.01
N ALA A 205 23.83 -6.55 -5.10
CA ALA A 205 22.91 -7.69 -5.29
C ALA A 205 23.02 -8.72 -4.16
N ALA A 206 24.23 -8.91 -3.59
CA ALA A 206 24.45 -9.77 -2.44
C ALA A 206 23.81 -9.20 -1.16
N ASP A 207 23.90 -7.89 -0.93
CA ASP A 207 23.26 -7.24 0.21
C ASP A 207 21.74 -7.36 0.13
N LEU A 208 21.16 -7.07 -1.05
CA LEU A 208 19.73 -7.21 -1.31
C LEU A 208 19.26 -8.66 -1.13
N ALA A 209 20.02 -9.63 -1.64
CA ALA A 209 19.73 -11.04 -1.42
C ALA A 209 19.76 -11.41 0.07
N SER A 210 20.68 -10.82 0.85
CA SER A 210 20.81 -11.08 2.29
C SER A 210 19.65 -10.57 3.14
N VAL A 211 18.85 -9.63 2.64
CA VAL A 211 17.70 -9.05 3.35
C VAL A 211 16.35 -9.46 2.77
N ARG A 212 16.34 -10.31 1.73
CA ARG A 212 15.10 -10.71 1.03
C ARG A 212 14.03 -11.26 1.96
N GLU A 213 14.39 -12.06 2.96
CA GLU A 213 13.39 -12.60 3.90
C GLU A 213 12.73 -11.51 4.76
N ILE A 214 13.54 -10.52 5.19
CA ILE A 214 13.04 -9.33 5.91
C ILE A 214 12.08 -8.54 5.03
N GLU A 215 12.42 -8.39 3.75
CA GLU A 215 11.58 -7.72 2.76
C GLU A 215 10.23 -8.44 2.54
N MET A 216 10.24 -9.76 2.43
CA MET A 216 9.01 -10.56 2.25
C MET A 216 8.13 -10.48 3.50
N ASN A 217 8.73 -10.49 4.69
CA ASN A 217 8.00 -10.32 5.93
C ASN A 217 7.36 -8.93 6.03
N CYS A 218 8.11 -7.87 5.68
CA CYS A 218 7.59 -6.51 5.58
C CYS A 218 6.42 -6.41 4.60
N SER A 219 6.51 -7.06 3.44
CA SER A 219 5.44 -7.08 2.44
C SER A 219 4.11 -7.61 3.01
N LYS A 220 4.16 -8.69 3.80
CA LYS A 220 2.96 -9.29 4.41
C LYS A 220 2.30 -8.32 5.38
N HIS A 221 3.09 -7.67 6.23
CA HIS A 221 2.60 -6.66 7.17
C HIS A 221 1.95 -5.48 6.45
N LEU A 222 2.66 -4.88 5.48
CA LEU A 222 2.13 -3.75 4.70
C LEU A 222 0.79 -4.09 4.02
N SER A 223 0.74 -5.27 3.39
CA SER A 223 -0.45 -5.77 2.70
C SER A 223 -1.63 -5.92 3.64
N ALA A 224 -1.46 -6.72 4.70
CA ALA A 224 -2.56 -7.01 5.63
C ALA A 224 -3.02 -5.78 6.41
N MET A 225 -2.09 -4.90 6.79
CA MET A 225 -2.44 -3.66 7.49
C MET A 225 -3.22 -2.71 6.57
N ASN A 226 -2.82 -2.61 5.30
CA ASN A 226 -3.59 -1.86 4.30
C ASN A 226 -5.00 -2.44 4.18
N ASP A 227 -5.11 -3.74 3.93
CA ASP A 227 -6.38 -4.45 3.75
C ASP A 227 -7.36 -4.26 4.92
N ILE A 228 -6.86 -4.31 6.16
CA ILE A 228 -7.69 -4.14 7.36
C ILE A 228 -8.40 -2.78 7.35
N HIS A 229 -7.66 -1.72 7.03
CA HIS A 229 -8.14 -0.35 7.08
C HIS A 229 -8.87 0.06 5.79
N SER A 230 -8.41 -0.39 4.64
CA SER A 230 -9.02 -0.10 3.34
C SER A 230 -10.30 -0.90 3.08
N PHE A 231 -10.53 -2.01 3.79
CA PHE A 231 -11.65 -2.93 3.53
C PHE A 231 -13.00 -2.26 3.30
N ASP A 232 -13.36 -1.29 4.14
CA ASP A 232 -14.68 -0.67 4.03
C ASP A 232 -14.79 0.23 2.79
N LYS A 233 -13.68 0.86 2.38
CA LYS A 233 -13.57 1.62 1.10
C LYS A 233 -13.71 0.66 -0.07
N GLU A 234 -12.91 -0.41 -0.09
CA GLU A 234 -12.90 -1.41 -1.17
C GLU A 234 -14.25 -2.14 -1.30
N LEU A 235 -14.88 -2.50 -0.17
CA LEU A 235 -16.19 -3.13 -0.16
C LEU A 235 -17.28 -2.21 -0.72
N ARG A 236 -17.18 -0.89 -0.51
CA ARG A 236 -18.09 0.08 -1.15
C ARG A 236 -17.80 0.17 -2.64
N GLN A 237 -16.53 0.25 -3.03
CA GLN A 237 -16.13 0.36 -4.42
C GLN A 237 -16.56 -0.87 -5.23
N ALA A 238 -16.38 -2.08 -4.71
CA ALA A 238 -16.81 -3.34 -5.34
C ALA A 238 -18.32 -3.42 -5.63
N ARG A 239 -19.14 -2.52 -5.06
CA ARG A 239 -20.59 -2.44 -5.32
C ARG A 239 -20.97 -1.44 -6.40
N VAL A 240 -20.09 -0.49 -6.73
CA VAL A 240 -20.40 0.66 -7.58
C VAL A 240 -19.44 0.84 -8.76
N GLY A 241 -18.21 0.33 -8.66
CA GLY A 241 -17.18 0.39 -9.69
C GLY A 241 -17.32 -0.70 -10.76
N ASP A 242 -16.33 -0.81 -11.63
CA ASP A 242 -16.29 -1.86 -12.64
C ASP A 242 -16.11 -3.24 -11.99
N PRO A 243 -16.86 -4.30 -12.37
CA PRO A 243 -16.77 -5.60 -11.72
C PRO A 243 -15.39 -6.26 -11.76
N GLU A 244 -14.57 -5.97 -12.77
CA GLU A 244 -13.20 -6.47 -12.86
C GLU A 244 -12.24 -5.57 -12.09
N GLY A 245 -12.24 -4.26 -12.37
CA GLY A 245 -11.33 -3.30 -11.75
C GLY A 245 -11.52 -3.13 -10.25
N SER A 246 -12.77 -3.17 -9.79
CA SER A 246 -13.13 -3.05 -8.37
C SER A 246 -13.34 -4.38 -7.65
N PHE A 247 -12.91 -5.50 -8.25
CA PHE A 247 -13.06 -6.82 -7.64
C PHE A 247 -12.43 -6.86 -6.23
N LEU A 248 -13.22 -7.30 -5.24
CA LEU A 248 -12.83 -7.33 -3.83
C LEU A 248 -11.78 -8.44 -3.55
N CYS A 249 -10.52 -8.14 -3.84
CA CYS A 249 -9.37 -9.00 -3.61
C CYS A 249 -8.56 -8.48 -2.40
N THR A 250 -8.93 -8.91 -1.21
CA THR A 250 -8.37 -8.43 0.06
C THR A 250 -8.19 -9.56 1.06
N GLY A 251 -7.14 -9.51 1.87
CA GLY A 251 -6.84 -10.53 2.88
C GLY A 251 -7.98 -10.72 3.87
N VAL A 252 -8.72 -9.66 4.18
CA VAL A 252 -9.89 -9.71 5.08
C VAL A 252 -10.97 -10.66 4.53
N LYS A 253 -11.23 -10.59 3.22
CA LYS A 253 -12.22 -11.45 2.57
C LYS A 253 -11.71 -12.89 2.50
N VAL A 254 -10.45 -13.09 2.12
CA VAL A 254 -9.84 -14.42 2.02
C VAL A 254 -9.89 -15.14 3.37
N VAL A 255 -9.50 -14.48 4.46
CA VAL A 255 -9.58 -15.06 5.81
C VAL A 255 -11.03 -15.36 6.22
N ALA A 256 -11.97 -14.47 5.90
CA ALA A 256 -13.39 -14.68 6.19
C ALA A 256 -13.93 -15.93 5.47
N ASP A 257 -13.63 -16.05 4.18
CA ASP A 257 -14.07 -17.19 3.36
C ASP A 257 -13.46 -18.52 3.84
N GLU A 258 -12.16 -18.55 4.16
CA GLU A 258 -11.48 -19.78 4.58
C GLU A 258 -11.86 -20.24 6.01
N SER A 259 -12.11 -19.29 6.91
CA SER A 259 -12.37 -19.59 8.33
C SER A 259 -13.85 -19.67 8.70
N GLY A 260 -14.74 -19.15 7.84
CA GLY A 260 -16.15 -18.96 8.16
C GLY A 260 -16.43 -17.82 9.16
N LEU A 261 -15.43 -16.98 9.46
CA LEU A 261 -15.58 -15.81 10.31
C LEU A 261 -16.20 -14.64 9.55
N ASP A 262 -16.85 -13.72 10.27
CA ASP A 262 -17.25 -12.45 9.67
C ASP A 262 -16.04 -11.53 9.40
N TYR A 263 -16.25 -10.46 8.62
CA TYR A 263 -15.17 -9.53 8.26
C TYR A 263 -14.55 -8.83 9.48
N ALA A 264 -15.34 -8.52 10.51
CA ALA A 264 -14.83 -7.85 11.70
C ALA A 264 -13.90 -8.77 12.51
N ALA A 265 -14.26 -10.05 12.64
CA ALA A 265 -13.44 -11.10 13.23
C ALA A 265 -12.19 -11.37 12.40
N SER A 266 -12.31 -11.41 11.07
CA SER A 266 -11.18 -11.61 10.15
C SER A 266 -10.17 -10.47 10.23
N LYS A 267 -10.62 -9.20 10.34
CA LYS A 267 -9.74 -8.05 10.62
C LYS A 267 -8.96 -8.23 11.94
N ARG A 268 -9.60 -8.73 13.00
CA ARG A 268 -8.92 -8.98 14.29
C ARG A 268 -7.88 -10.08 14.20
N VAL A 269 -8.15 -11.15 13.45
CA VAL A 269 -7.18 -12.23 13.19
C VAL A 269 -5.98 -11.70 12.41
N LEU A 270 -6.20 -10.96 11.33
CA LEU A 270 -5.12 -10.35 10.54
C LEU A 270 -4.29 -9.35 11.36
N TYR A 271 -4.92 -8.57 12.24
CA TYR A 271 -4.18 -7.70 13.16
C TYR A 271 -3.18 -8.47 14.03
N LEU A 272 -3.59 -9.62 14.57
CA LEU A 272 -2.70 -10.47 15.36
C LEU A 272 -1.56 -11.02 14.49
N MET A 273 -1.85 -11.44 13.25
CA MET A 273 -0.82 -11.86 12.30
C MET A 273 0.18 -10.75 11.99
N CYS A 274 -0.27 -9.50 11.86
CA CYS A 274 0.62 -8.35 11.70
C CYS A 274 1.60 -8.22 12.88
N ARG A 275 1.13 -8.40 14.12
CA ARG A 275 2.01 -8.38 15.29
C ARG A 275 3.04 -9.51 15.28
N GLU A 276 2.65 -10.71 14.83
CA GLU A 276 3.60 -11.80 14.66
C GLU A 276 4.66 -11.48 13.58
N TRP A 277 4.28 -10.82 12.48
CA TRP A 277 5.25 -10.35 11.49
C TRP A 277 6.18 -9.26 12.03
N GLU A 278 5.74 -8.41 12.97
CA GLU A 278 6.65 -7.48 13.66
C GLU A 278 7.69 -8.22 14.51
N LEU A 279 7.29 -9.26 15.24
CA LEU A 279 8.22 -10.09 16.02
C LEU A 279 9.19 -10.85 15.10
N VAL A 280 8.71 -11.38 13.98
CA VAL A 280 9.56 -12.02 12.97
C VAL A 280 10.55 -11.02 12.38
N HIS A 281 10.14 -9.76 12.14
CA HIS A 281 11.05 -8.73 11.65
C HIS A 281 12.22 -8.50 12.63
N VAL A 282 11.92 -8.33 13.92
CA VAL A 282 12.94 -8.14 14.97
C VAL A 282 13.89 -9.33 15.02
N ARG A 283 13.38 -10.56 14.93
CA ARG A 283 14.21 -11.76 14.89
C ARG A 283 15.13 -11.79 13.67
N LEU A 284 14.59 -11.57 12.47
CA LEU A 284 15.36 -11.60 11.23
C LEU A 284 16.42 -10.49 11.18
N GLU A 285 16.14 -9.31 11.73
CA GLU A 285 17.12 -8.24 11.90
C GLU A 285 18.28 -8.69 12.80
N GLN A 286 17.99 -9.30 13.96
CA GLN A 286 19.01 -9.80 14.88
C GLN A 286 19.89 -10.87 14.24
N GLU A 287 19.27 -11.81 13.52
CA GLU A 287 19.97 -12.86 12.77
C GLU A 287 20.86 -12.25 11.69
N ARG A 288 20.33 -11.28 10.92
CA ARG A 288 21.12 -10.61 9.87
C ARG A 288 22.28 -9.80 10.43
N ARG A 289 22.11 -9.19 11.60
CA ARG A 289 23.15 -8.44 12.32
C ARG A 289 24.27 -9.32 12.85
N ALA A 290 23.94 -10.55 13.26
CA ALA A 290 24.94 -11.53 13.70
C ALA A 290 25.69 -12.19 12.52
N ALA A 291 25.13 -12.18 11.32
CA ALA A 291 25.74 -12.75 10.13
C ALA A 291 26.88 -11.87 9.54
N PRO A 292 27.86 -12.48 8.83
CA PRO A 292 28.89 -11.72 8.13
C PRO A 292 28.33 -10.67 7.15
N GLY A 293 29.13 -9.65 6.86
CA GLY A 293 28.75 -8.60 5.90
C GLY A 293 27.64 -7.68 6.41
N TRP A 294 27.47 -7.53 7.73
CA TRP A 294 26.65 -6.45 8.28
C TRP A 294 27.34 -5.09 8.03
N SER A 295 26.58 -4.12 7.53
CA SER A 295 27.07 -2.77 7.24
C SER A 295 26.09 -1.72 7.72
N GLY A 296 26.56 -0.48 7.87
CA GLY A 296 25.68 0.64 8.21
C GLY A 296 24.61 0.92 7.14
N GLU A 297 24.85 0.53 5.89
CA GLU A 297 23.85 0.66 4.82
C GLU A 297 22.74 -0.37 4.95
N ILE A 298 23.07 -1.62 5.28
CA ILE A 298 22.08 -2.68 5.57
C ILE A 298 21.27 -2.32 6.81
N GLU A 299 21.93 -1.84 7.87
CA GLU A 299 21.25 -1.38 9.09
C GLU A 299 20.23 -0.28 8.79
N ARG A 300 20.64 0.76 8.05
CA ARG A 300 19.72 1.84 7.63
C ARG A 300 18.60 1.32 6.74
N TYR A 301 18.89 0.37 5.85
CA TYR A 301 17.88 -0.21 4.96
C TYR A 301 16.81 -0.97 5.74
N ILE A 302 17.21 -1.86 6.65
CA ILE A 302 16.28 -2.62 7.49
C ILE A 302 15.47 -1.68 8.38
N LYS A 303 16.12 -0.65 8.96
CA LYS A 303 15.42 0.36 9.75
C LYS A 303 14.39 1.14 8.93
N GLY A 304 14.67 1.41 7.66
CA GLY A 304 13.70 1.99 6.74
C GLY A 304 12.46 1.09 6.55
N LEU A 305 12.65 -0.23 6.42
CA LEU A 305 11.52 -1.18 6.32
C LEU A 305 10.66 -1.18 7.59
N GLU A 306 11.27 -1.04 8.76
CA GLU A 306 10.55 -0.88 10.03
C GLU A 306 9.65 0.37 10.00
N TYR A 307 10.19 1.50 9.54
CA TYR A 307 9.43 2.73 9.40
C TYR A 307 8.33 2.65 8.34
N GLN A 308 8.52 1.89 7.26
CA GLN A 308 7.43 1.63 6.32
C GLN A 308 6.27 0.93 7.00
N MET A 309 6.52 -0.15 7.77
CA MET A 309 5.45 -0.88 8.48
C MET A 309 4.75 0.00 9.52
N GLY A 310 5.52 0.67 10.39
CA GLY A 310 4.94 1.52 11.44
C GLY A 310 4.22 2.75 10.87
N GLY A 311 4.78 3.35 9.81
CA GLY A 311 4.22 4.47 9.09
C GLY A 311 2.93 4.12 8.34
N ASN A 312 2.88 2.93 7.71
CA ASN A 312 1.68 2.40 7.05
C ASN A 312 0.52 2.30 8.03
N GLU A 313 0.77 1.66 9.18
CA GLU A 313 -0.27 1.48 10.21
C GLU A 313 -0.77 2.82 10.70
N TYR A 314 0.13 3.74 11.09
CA TYR A 314 -0.28 5.04 11.59
C TYR A 314 -1.08 5.85 10.58
N TRP A 315 -0.65 5.90 9.31
CA TRP A 315 -1.42 6.59 8.27
C TRP A 315 -2.76 5.91 8.00
N SER A 316 -2.78 4.57 7.88
CA SER A 316 -4.00 3.80 7.61
C SER A 316 -5.04 3.96 8.73
N GLU A 317 -4.59 4.13 9.97
CA GLU A 317 -5.44 4.43 11.11
C GLU A 317 -6.05 5.83 11.08
N THR A 318 -5.36 6.81 10.48
CA THR A 318 -5.68 8.25 10.62
C THR A 318 -6.14 8.93 9.34
N THR A 319 -5.97 8.31 8.17
CA THR A 319 -6.33 8.92 6.89
C THR A 319 -7.85 8.95 6.67
N ASP A 320 -8.35 10.09 6.20
CA ASP A 320 -9.75 10.22 5.78
C ASP A 320 -10.05 9.38 4.54
N ARG A 321 -9.02 8.91 3.80
CA ARG A 321 -9.20 7.98 2.68
C ARG A 321 -9.94 6.71 3.11
N TYR A 322 -9.67 6.21 4.31
CA TYR A 322 -10.29 4.99 4.84
C TYR A 322 -11.41 5.28 5.83
N GLN A 323 -11.33 6.40 6.56
CA GLN A 323 -12.34 6.78 7.54
C GLN A 323 -13.59 7.44 6.95
N SER A 324 -13.52 8.00 5.74
CA SER A 324 -14.63 8.76 5.17
C SER A 324 -15.89 7.91 5.01
N ARG A 325 -16.79 8.09 5.97
CA ARG A 325 -18.20 7.70 5.94
C ARG A 325 -18.92 8.70 5.03
N SER A 326 -18.72 8.59 3.71
CA SER A 326 -19.54 9.35 2.75
C SER A 326 -20.83 8.61 2.47
#